data_AF-A0AB35IP57-F1
#
_entry.id   AF-A0AB35IP57-F1
#
_cell.length_a   1.000
_cell.length_b   1.000
_cell.length_c   1.000
_cell.angle_alpha   90.00
_cell.angle_beta   90.00
_cell.angle_gamma   90.00
#
_symmetry.space_group_name_H-M   'P 1'
#
loop_
_entity.id
_entity.type
_entity.pdbx_description
1 polymer ?
#
loop_
_entity_poly.entity_id
_entity_poly.type
_entity_poly.pdbx_seq_one_letter_code
_entity_poly.pdbx_strand_id
1 'polypeptide(L)'
;MDKYKLYKTEHDYAGCIPAIYNRLTGTFETWHDFKIVHFGFDDIDTLKWDDTYNFVARYDIFESGNSFRLELFIILQRKGLITKIYIDYIAPEDYEKVIEWLNDRSKYIQSLWKEAENRFKKL
;
A
#
# COMPACT_ATOMS: atom_id res chain seq x y z
N MET A 1 28.05 -2.12 0.25
CA MET A 1 27.20 -1.19 -0.52
C MET A 1 25.96 -0.95 0.34
N ASP A 2 26.13 -0.17 1.41
CA ASP A 2 25.10 0.02 2.45
C ASP A 2 24.44 1.39 2.25
N LYS A 3 23.66 1.54 1.17
CA LYS A 3 23.13 2.84 0.75
C LYS A 3 21.72 3.17 1.28
N TYR A 4 21.14 2.29 2.11
CA TYR A 4 19.76 2.45 2.57
C TYR A 4 19.67 2.21 4.08
N LYS A 5 19.16 3.21 4.81
CA LYS A 5 18.71 3.01 6.19
C LYS A 5 17.32 2.38 6.13
N LEU A 6 17.20 1.14 6.60
CA LEU A 6 15.96 0.38 6.58
C LEU A 6 15.19 0.59 7.89
N TYR A 7 13.99 1.15 7.79
CA TYR A 7 13.02 1.13 8.89
C TYR A 7 12.09 -0.08 8.68
N LYS A 8 12.57 -1.27 9.09
CA LYS A 8 11.85 -2.54 8.89
C LYS A 8 10.70 -2.64 9.88
N THR A 9 9.51 -2.92 9.38
CA THR A 9 8.41 -3.40 10.23
C THR A 9 8.60 -4.90 10.48
N GLU A 10 8.43 -5.35 11.73
CA GLU A 10 8.54 -6.77 12.09
C GLU A 10 7.32 -7.55 11.58
N HIS A 11 7.34 -7.93 10.30
CA HIS A 11 6.33 -8.82 9.72
C HIS A 11 6.98 -10.12 9.26
N ASP A 12 6.33 -11.25 9.53
CA ASP A 12 6.73 -12.56 9.01
C ASP A 12 6.17 -12.76 7.58
N TYR A 13 6.96 -13.31 6.66
CA TYR A 13 6.77 -13.21 5.20
C TYR A 13 6.19 -14.48 4.57
N ALA A 14 5.58 -15.37 5.35
CA ALA A 14 5.15 -16.66 4.83
C ALA A 14 3.98 -16.52 3.83
N GLY A 15 4.21 -16.89 2.56
CA GLY A 15 3.14 -17.26 1.61
C GLY A 15 2.70 -16.21 0.58
N CYS A 16 3.41 -15.11 0.42
CA CYS A 16 3.01 -14.03 -0.49
C CYS A 16 3.45 -14.31 -1.93
N ILE A 17 2.74 -15.18 -2.66
CA ILE A 17 2.94 -15.35 -4.12
C ILE A 17 2.31 -14.14 -4.81
N PRO A 18 3.08 -13.30 -5.54
CA PRO A 18 2.51 -12.17 -6.27
C PRO A 18 1.50 -12.65 -7.31
N ALA A 19 0.31 -12.06 -7.34
CA ALA A 19 -0.62 -12.33 -8.43
C ALA A 19 -0.02 -11.83 -9.76
N ILE A 20 -0.18 -12.62 -10.84
CA ILE A 20 0.32 -12.30 -12.19
C ILE A 20 -0.67 -11.34 -12.89
N TYR A 21 -0.81 -10.12 -12.39
CA TYR A 21 -1.61 -9.06 -13.05
C TYR A 21 -0.76 -7.82 -13.28
N ASN A 22 -0.22 -7.68 -14.49
CA ASN A 22 0.80 -6.70 -14.85
C ASN A 22 0.41 -5.22 -14.61
N ARG A 23 -0.88 -4.87 -14.59
CA ARG A 23 -1.34 -3.49 -14.31
C ARG A 23 -1.49 -3.17 -12.82
N LEU A 24 -1.52 -4.20 -11.97
CA LEU A 24 -1.82 -4.09 -10.53
C LEU A 24 -0.59 -4.36 -9.65
N THR A 25 0.52 -4.74 -10.28
CA THR A 25 1.73 -5.24 -9.64
C THR A 25 2.94 -4.61 -10.33
N GLY A 26 4.03 -4.39 -9.60
CA GLY A 26 5.29 -3.97 -10.20
C GLY A 26 5.82 -2.66 -9.64
N THR A 27 6.59 -1.96 -10.46
CA THR A 27 7.37 -0.79 -10.05
C THR A 27 6.82 0.47 -10.71
N PHE A 28 6.66 1.52 -9.92
CA PHE A 28 6.31 2.87 -10.33
C PHE A 28 7.50 3.78 -10.06
N GLU A 29 7.80 4.68 -11.00
CA GLU A 29 8.90 5.63 -10.83
C GLU A 29 8.58 6.60 -9.70
N THR A 30 7.38 7.20 -9.71
CA THR A 30 6.98 8.19 -8.72
C THR A 30 5.68 7.86 -7.99
N TRP A 31 5.46 8.52 -6.85
CA TRP A 31 4.15 8.53 -6.18
C TRP A 31 3.01 8.98 -7.10
N HIS A 32 3.29 9.89 -8.03
CA HIS A 32 2.30 10.36 -9.00
C HIS A 32 1.93 9.27 -10.02
N ASP A 33 2.90 8.53 -10.54
CA ASP A 33 2.65 7.42 -11.48
C ASP A 33 1.87 6.30 -10.82
N PHE A 34 2.24 5.96 -9.57
CA PHE A 34 1.45 5.06 -8.74
C PHE A 34 0.02 5.58 -8.60
N LYS A 35 -0.18 6.87 -8.37
CA LYS A 35 -1.54 7.42 -8.26
C LYS A 35 -2.34 7.25 -9.54
N ILE A 36 -1.77 7.57 -10.69
CA ILE A 36 -2.46 7.46 -11.98
C ILE A 36 -2.81 6.01 -12.29
N VAL A 37 -1.84 5.11 -12.20
CA VAL A 37 -1.98 3.72 -12.66
C VAL A 37 -2.71 2.86 -11.63
N HIS A 38 -2.50 3.12 -10.34
CA HIS A 38 -3.03 2.32 -9.24
C HIS A 38 -4.24 2.95 -8.51
N PHE A 39 -4.55 4.23 -8.70
CA PHE A 39 -5.86 4.78 -8.29
C PHE A 39 -6.83 4.98 -9.46
N GLY A 40 -6.37 4.99 -10.71
CA GLY A 40 -7.19 5.14 -11.92
C GLY A 40 -7.86 3.86 -12.41
N PHE A 41 -8.46 3.07 -11.50
CA PHE A 41 -8.91 1.71 -11.82
C PHE A 41 -10.11 1.55 -12.74
N ASP A 42 -10.78 2.63 -13.17
CA ASP A 42 -11.70 2.63 -14.32
C ASP A 42 -11.82 4.06 -14.87
N ASP A 43 -12.14 4.16 -16.16
CA ASP A 43 -12.28 5.32 -17.06
C ASP A 43 -12.14 6.75 -16.49
N ILE A 44 -11.31 7.56 -17.16
CA ILE A 44 -10.86 8.91 -16.74
C ILE A 44 -12.03 9.90 -16.54
N ASP A 45 -13.20 9.58 -17.12
CA ASP A 45 -14.37 10.45 -17.22
C ASP A 45 -15.40 10.27 -16.09
N THR A 46 -15.27 9.29 -15.18
CA THR A 46 -16.33 9.00 -14.16
C THR A 46 -15.88 8.98 -12.70
N LEU A 47 -14.65 9.43 -12.42
CA LEU A 47 -13.98 9.60 -11.12
C LEU A 47 -14.89 9.59 -9.86
N LYS A 48 -15.14 8.38 -9.33
CA LYS A 48 -15.35 8.16 -7.90
C LYS A 48 -14.46 7.01 -7.44
N TRP A 49 -13.39 7.39 -6.77
CA TRP A 49 -12.49 6.53 -6.01
C TRP A 49 -13.28 5.65 -5.03
N ASP A 50 -13.06 4.33 -5.10
CA ASP A 50 -13.53 3.37 -4.09
C ASP A 50 -12.40 2.38 -3.76
N ASP A 51 -11.44 2.85 -2.95
CA ASP A 51 -10.38 2.01 -2.41
C ASP A 51 -10.71 1.44 -1.04
N THR A 52 -11.97 1.56 -0.62
CA THR A 52 -12.51 1.10 0.66
C THR A 52 -12.15 -0.37 0.96
N TYR A 53 -11.79 -1.15 -0.06
CA TYR A 53 -11.52 -2.59 0.04
C TYR A 53 -10.07 -2.98 -0.31
N ASN A 54 -9.15 -2.01 -0.36
CA ASN A 54 -7.73 -2.26 -0.59
C ASN A 54 -6.94 -2.13 0.73
N PHE A 55 -6.32 -3.22 1.16
CA PHE A 55 -5.62 -3.27 2.44
C PHE A 55 -4.13 -3.20 2.21
N VAL A 56 -3.50 -2.14 2.72
CA VAL A 56 -2.04 -2.12 2.88
C VAL A 56 -1.72 -3.03 4.05
N ALA A 57 -1.49 -4.31 3.75
CA ALA A 57 -1.14 -5.30 4.76
C ALA A 57 0.29 -5.06 5.28
N ARG A 58 1.14 -4.41 4.48
CA ARG A 58 2.49 -4.00 4.90
C ARG A 58 3.06 -2.90 4.01
N TYR A 59 3.98 -2.14 4.57
CA TYR A 59 4.86 -1.24 3.84
C TYR A 59 6.30 -1.28 4.40
N ASP A 60 7.28 -0.98 3.55
CA ASP A 60 8.66 -0.69 3.94
C ASP A 60 9.12 0.61 3.30
N ILE A 61 9.78 1.46 4.08
CA ILE A 61 10.30 2.75 3.63
C ILE A 61 11.83 2.68 3.66
N PHE A 62 12.43 2.99 2.51
CA PHE A 62 13.87 3.01 2.31
C PHE A 62 14.31 4.45 2.06
N GLU A 63 15.16 4.97 2.93
CA GLU A 63 15.71 6.32 2.80
C GLU A 63 16.99 6.31 1.95
N SER A 64 17.09 7.22 0.98
CA SER A 64 18.30 7.42 0.17
C SER A 64 18.46 8.90 -0.21
N GLY A 65 19.38 9.59 0.48
CA GLY A 65 19.60 11.03 0.29
C GLY A 65 18.38 11.83 0.70
N ASN A 66 17.88 12.69 -0.21
CA ASN A 66 16.67 13.50 0.01
C ASN A 66 15.41 12.84 -0.57
N SER A 67 15.39 11.51 -0.69
CA SER A 67 14.29 10.78 -1.31
C SER A 67 14.03 9.48 -0.59
N PHE A 68 12.81 8.97 -0.77
CA PHE A 68 12.41 7.67 -0.23
C PHE A 68 11.95 6.74 -1.34
N ARG A 69 12.18 5.45 -1.15
CA ARG A 69 11.51 4.38 -1.87
C ARG A 69 10.49 3.72 -0.94
N LEU A 70 9.34 3.39 -1.48
CA LEU A 70 8.25 2.73 -0.77
C LEU A 70 7.97 1.37 -1.39
N GLU A 71 8.03 0.32 -0.58
CA GLU A 71 7.50 -0.99 -0.94
C GLU A 71 6.16 -1.18 -0.25
N LEU A 72 5.14 -1.59 -1.00
CA LEU A 72 3.81 -1.87 -0.49
C LEU A 72 3.45 -3.33 -0.75
N PHE A 73 2.77 -3.90 0.22
CA PHE A 73 2.08 -5.16 0.07
C PHE A 73 0.59 -4.91 0.26
N ILE A 74 -0.17 -5.05 -0.83
CA ILE A 74 -1.58 -4.67 -0.89
C ILE A 74 -2.44 -5.90 -1.17
N ILE A 75 -3.51 -6.07 -0.39
CA ILE A 75 -4.59 -7.01 -0.66
C ILE A 75 -5.73 -6.24 -1.31
N LEU A 76 -6.00 -6.53 -2.59
CA LEU A 76 -7.11 -5.99 -3.36
C LEU A 76 -8.32 -6.91 -3.20
N GLN A 77 -9.10 -6.75 -2.12
CA GLN A 77 -10.14 -7.72 -1.75
C GLN A 77 -11.18 -7.94 -2.85
N ARG A 78 -11.64 -6.88 -3.53
CA ARG A 78 -12.64 -7.00 -4.61
C ARG A 78 -12.17 -7.83 -5.81
N LYS A 79 -10.86 -7.93 -6.01
CA LYS A 79 -10.27 -8.69 -7.11
C LYS A 79 -9.75 -10.05 -6.64
N GLY A 80 -9.75 -10.32 -5.34
CA GLY A 80 -9.12 -11.51 -4.76
C GLY A 80 -7.62 -11.58 -5.04
N LEU A 81 -6.96 -10.41 -5.16
CA LEU A 81 -5.55 -10.32 -5.53
C LEU A 81 -4.70 -9.83 -4.39
N ILE A 82 -3.47 -10.31 -4.38
CA ILE A 82 -2.43 -9.82 -3.50
C ILE A 82 -1.27 -9.37 -4.38
N THR A 83 -0.80 -8.15 -4.14
CA THR A 83 0.19 -7.50 -4.99
C THR A 83 1.31 -6.88 -4.18
N LYS A 84 2.50 -6.94 -4.75
CA LYS A 84 3.65 -6.18 -4.28
C LYS A 84 3.91 -5.03 -5.24
N ILE A 85 4.05 -3.85 -4.67
CA ILE A 85 4.26 -2.60 -5.38
C ILE A 85 5.54 -1.97 -4.89
N TYR A 86 6.31 -1.43 -5.82
CA TYR A 86 7.51 -0.65 -5.56
C TYR A 86 7.28 0.74 -6.11
N ILE A 87 7.58 1.76 -5.31
CA ILE A 87 7.59 3.16 -5.74
C ILE A 87 9.00 3.66 -5.49
N ASP A 88 9.77 3.82 -6.56
CA ASP A 88 11.21 4.04 -6.46
C ASP A 88 11.57 5.44 -5.98
N TYR A 89 10.70 6.42 -6.21
CA TYR A 89 10.89 7.80 -5.79
C TYR A 89 9.64 8.44 -5.17
N ILE A 90 9.77 8.80 -3.90
CA ILE A 90 8.86 9.68 -3.17
C ILE A 90 9.59 11.01 -2.96
N ALA A 91 9.06 12.06 -3.57
CA ALA A 91 9.57 13.42 -3.40
C ALA A 91 9.31 13.91 -1.96
N PRO A 92 10.18 14.75 -1.37
CA PRO A 92 9.98 15.30 -0.04
C PRO A 92 8.59 15.93 0.18
N GLU A 93 8.08 16.65 -0.82
CA GLU A 93 6.76 17.31 -0.80
C GLU A 93 5.56 16.35 -0.81
N ASP A 94 5.77 15.07 -1.13
CA ASP A 94 4.73 14.04 -1.11
C ASP A 94 4.79 13.18 0.17
N TYR A 95 5.82 13.35 1.01
CA TYR A 95 6.03 12.56 2.23
C TYR A 95 4.80 12.53 3.14
N GLU A 96 4.30 13.71 3.53
CA GLU A 96 3.17 13.81 4.46
C GLU A 96 1.91 13.14 3.90
N LYS A 97 1.66 13.28 2.60
CA LYS A 97 0.52 12.67 1.92
C LYS A 97 0.62 11.16 1.88
N VAL A 98 1.81 10.62 1.64
CA VAL A 98 2.06 9.17 1.66
C VAL A 98 1.83 8.60 3.07
N ILE A 99 2.32 9.29 4.09
CA ILE A 99 2.14 8.87 5.49
C ILE A 99 0.66 8.94 5.90
N GLU A 100 -0.05 10.01 5.55
CA GLU A 100 -1.50 10.13 5.78
C GLU A 100 -2.25 8.99 5.10
N TRP A 101 -1.92 8.72 3.84
CA TRP A 101 -2.50 7.62 3.07
C TRP A 101 -2.29 6.27 3.76
N LEU A 102 -1.05 5.93 4.16
CA LEU A 102 -0.75 4.69 4.89
C LEU A 102 -1.51 4.59 6.23
N ASN A 103 -1.55 5.68 6.98
CA ASN A 103 -2.22 5.74 8.28
C ASN A 103 -3.72 5.45 8.17
N ASP A 104 -4.39 6.01 7.17
CA ASP A 104 -5.82 5.79 6.99
C ASP A 104 -6.16 4.33 6.66
N ARG A 105 -5.32 3.66 5.87
CA ARG A 105 -5.52 2.22 5.57
C ARG A 105 -5.22 1.36 6.79
N SER A 106 -4.23 1.73 7.59
CA SER A 106 -3.95 1.08 8.88
C SER A 106 -5.14 1.21 9.85
N LYS A 107 -5.71 2.43 9.99
CA LYS A 107 -6.90 2.67 10.82
C LYS A 107 -8.09 1.81 10.38
N TYR A 108 -8.29 1.66 9.07
CA TYR A 108 -9.35 0.82 8.52
C TYR A 108 -9.15 -0.67 8.86
N ILE A 109 -7.95 -1.22 8.69
CA ILE A 109 -7.66 -2.62 9.11
C ILE A 109 -7.95 -2.81 10.59
N GLN A 110 -7.46 -1.90 11.43
CA GLN A 110 -7.64 -1.96 12.88
C GLN A 110 -9.12 -1.86 13.27
N SER A 111 -9.94 -1.11 12.52
CA SER A 111 -11.38 -1.01 12.80
C SER A 111 -12.11 -2.33 12.53
N LEU A 112 -11.72 -3.07 11.48
CA LEU A 112 -12.27 -4.41 11.20
C LEU A 112 -11.93 -5.40 12.32
N TRP A 113 -10.70 -5.35 12.85
CA TRP A 113 -10.30 -6.23 13.97
C TRP A 113 -11.06 -5.91 15.25
N LYS A 114 -11.26 -4.61 15.56
CA LYS A 114 -12.11 -4.19 16.69
C LYS A 114 -13.56 -4.65 16.53
N GLU A 115 -14.09 -4.60 15.31
CA GLU A 115 -15.43 -5.12 15.03
C GLU A 115 -15.50 -6.62 15.33
N ALA A 116 -14.53 -7.40 14.85
CA ALA A 116 -14.44 -8.83 15.10
C ALA A 116 -14.36 -9.12 16.60
N GLU A 117 -13.49 -8.43 17.34
CA GLU A 117 -13.36 -8.56 18.80
C GLU A 117 -14.70 -8.30 19.51
N ASN A 118 -15.41 -7.23 19.13
CA ASN A 118 -16.71 -6.90 19.70
C ASN A 118 -17.79 -7.94 19.39
N ARG A 119 -17.72 -8.59 18.21
CA ARG A 119 -18.63 -9.69 17.86
C ARG A 119 -18.32 -10.94 18.66
N PHE A 120 -17.04 -11.31 18.82
CA PHE A 120 -16.65 -12.45 19.63
C PHE A 120 -16.98 -12.27 21.12
N LYS A 121 -16.86 -11.07 21.68
CA LYS A 121 -17.27 -10.78 23.07
C LYS A 121 -18.78 -10.90 23.33
N LYS A 122 -19.60 -10.90 22.27
CA LYS A 122 -21.07 -11.02 22.35
C LYS A 122 -21.56 -12.47 22.17
N LEU A 123 -20.66 -13.39 21.82
CA LEU A 123 -20.89 -14.83 21.75
C LEU A 123 -20.45 -15.49 23.06
#